data_AF-A0A8S4R4S2-F1
#
_entry.id   AF-A0A8S4R4S2-F1
#
_cell.length_a   1.000
_cell.length_b   1.000
_cell.length_c   1.000
_cell.angle_alpha   90.00
_cell.angle_beta   90.00
_cell.angle_gamma   90.00
#
_symmetry.space_group_name_H-M   'P 1'
#
loop_
_entity.id
_entity.type
_entity.pdbx_description
1 polymer ?
#
loop_
_entity_poly.entity_id
_entity_poly.type
_entity_poly.pdbx_seq_one_letter_code
_entity_poly.pdbx_strand_id
1 'polypeptide(L)'
;MNIFLIFLSLSVLCYRQLESAEHVPAGPIGQFIQTNLIGFPLLHESQKWVFDPDVALKRRKDFIAVNGDKAEKLIEKLGLGLDDRREDRLKRQRARDEGHVGGLTWLRED
;
A
#
# COMPACT_ATOMS: atom_id res chain seq x y z
N MET A 1 31.81 37.75 26.82
CA MET A 1 31.18 38.12 25.54
C MET A 1 30.58 36.91 24.83
N ASN A 2 31.31 35.80 24.67
CA ASN A 2 30.81 34.60 23.97
C ASN A 2 29.57 33.94 24.61
N ILE A 3 29.50 33.85 25.94
CA ILE A 3 28.35 33.23 26.63
C ILE A 3 27.06 34.01 26.36
N PHE A 4 27.11 35.35 26.35
CA PHE A 4 25.95 36.19 26.09
C PHE A 4 25.45 36.04 24.65
N LEU A 5 26.36 35.91 23.69
CA LEU A 5 26.04 35.65 22.28
C LEU A 5 25.44 34.26 22.09
N ILE A 6 25.93 33.25 22.82
CA ILE A 6 25.36 31.90 22.80
C ILE A 6 23.94 31.93 23.36
N PHE A 7 23.71 32.58 24.50
CA PHE A 7 22.36 32.73 25.07
C PHE A 7 21.41 33.48 24.14
N LEU A 8 21.89 34.54 23.47
CA LEU A 8 21.10 35.27 22.48
C LEU A 8 20.78 34.41 21.26
N SER A 9 21.74 33.61 20.77
CA SER A 9 21.47 32.69 19.65
C SER A 9 20.50 31.58 20.04
N LEU A 10 20.59 31.05 21.27
CA LEU A 10 19.66 30.03 21.77
C LEU A 10 18.26 30.60 21.94
N SER A 11 18.13 31.83 22.46
CA SER A 11 16.83 32.47 22.64
C SER A 11 16.15 32.74 21.31
N VAL A 12 16.90 33.19 20.30
CA VAL A 12 16.39 33.40 18.93
C VAL A 12 15.96 32.07 18.29
N LEU A 13 16.75 31.01 18.43
CA LEU A 13 16.39 29.68 17.93
C LEU A 13 15.13 29.12 18.61
N CYS A 14 15.01 29.28 19.93
CA CYS A 14 13.80 28.89 20.66
C CYS A 14 12.58 29.71 20.25
N TYR A 15 12.74 31.02 19.99
CA TYR A 15 11.64 31.87 19.57
C TYR A 15 11.11 31.48 18.19
N ARG A 16 12.00 31.16 17.24
CA ARG A 16 11.60 30.70 15.90
C ARG A 16 10.84 29.36 15.91
N GLN A 17 11.11 28.49 16.88
CA GLN A 17 10.37 27.24 17.04
C GLN A 17 8.97 27.44 17.62
N LEU A 18 8.70 28.56 18.29
CA LEU A 18 7.38 28.87 18.84
C LEU A 18 6.40 29.36 17.75
N GLU A 19 6.88 30.13 16.76
CA GLU A 19 6.04 30.65 15.68
C GLU A 19 5.59 29.58 14.68
N SER A 20 6.38 28.52 14.47
CA SER A 20 6.00 27.39 13.61
C SER A 20 4.94 26.47 14.22
N ALA A 21 4.52 26.71 15.47
CA ALA A 21 3.48 25.94 16.17
C ALA A 21 2.05 26.23 15.69
N GLU A 22 1.84 27.25 14.84
CA GLU A 22 0.49 27.61 14.37
C GLU A 22 -0.18 26.48 13.55
N HIS A 23 0.58 25.50 13.05
CA HIS A 23 0.08 24.42 12.19
C HIS A 23 0.22 23.00 12.80
N VAL A 24 0.69 22.85 14.05
CA VAL A 24 0.84 21.55 14.72
C VAL A 24 0.31 21.65 16.16
N PRO A 25 -0.74 20.89 16.54
CA PRO A 25 -1.38 21.03 17.85
C PRO A 25 -0.51 20.61 19.04
N ALA A 26 0.67 20.04 18.79
CA ALA A 26 1.61 19.59 19.80
C ALA A 26 2.95 20.32 19.60
N GLY A 27 3.37 21.15 20.55
CA GLY A 27 4.64 21.90 20.50
C GLY A 27 5.89 21.00 20.38
N PRO A 28 7.11 21.56 20.44
CA PRO A 28 8.35 20.85 20.08
C PRO A 28 8.54 19.49 20.79
N ILE A 29 8.18 19.41 22.07
CA ILE A 29 8.24 18.17 22.87
C ILE A 29 7.21 17.15 22.37
N GLY A 30 5.98 17.60 22.11
CA GLY A 30 4.92 16.73 21.61
C GLY A 30 5.21 16.20 20.21
N GLN A 31 5.79 17.04 19.34
CA GLN A 31 6.27 16.61 18.03
C GLN A 31 7.38 15.56 18.13
N PHE A 32 8.36 15.76 19.01
CA PHE A 32 9.43 14.79 19.24
C PHE A 32 8.90 13.42 19.71
N ILE A 33 7.95 13.41 20.65
CA ILE A 33 7.33 12.17 21.13
C ILE A 33 6.53 11.52 19.99
N GLN A 34 5.74 12.29 19.24
CA GLN A 34 4.92 11.76 18.16
C GLN A 34 5.77 11.12 17.06
N THR A 35 6.85 11.77 16.61
CA THR A 35 7.67 11.24 15.51
C THR A 35 8.51 10.03 15.90
N ASN A 36 8.93 9.92 17.16
CA ASN A 36 9.85 8.85 17.59
C ASN A 36 9.13 7.67 18.25
N LEU A 37 8.07 7.91 19.02
CA LEU A 37 7.35 6.86 19.75
C LEU A 37 6.12 6.36 18.98
N ILE A 38 5.38 7.27 18.34
CA ILE A 38 4.11 6.95 17.67
C ILE A 38 4.30 6.77 16.15
N GLY A 39 5.35 7.36 15.59
CA GLY A 39 5.60 7.42 14.15
C GLY A 39 4.96 8.65 13.52
N PHE A 40 5.47 9.06 12.35
CA PHE A 40 4.93 10.22 11.64
C PHE A 40 3.44 9.97 11.32
N PRO A 41 2.53 10.93 11.59
CA PRO A 41 1.15 10.79 11.18
C PRO A 41 1.10 10.79 9.65
N LEU A 42 1.11 9.61 9.04
CA LEU A 42 0.74 9.45 7.64
C LEU A 42 -0.74 9.81 7.55
N LEU A 43 -1.02 11.06 7.20
CA LEU A 43 -2.34 11.49 6.79
C LEU A 43 -2.71 10.65 5.58
N HIS A 44 -3.63 9.71 5.76
CA HIS A 44 -4.12 8.90 4.66
C HIS A 44 -4.97 9.82 3.80
N GLU A 45 -4.44 10.24 2.65
CA GLU A 45 -5.23 11.04 1.71
C GLU A 45 -6.38 10.20 1.16
N SER A 46 -7.57 10.78 1.14
CA SER A 46 -8.74 10.14 0.55
C SER A 46 -8.59 10.07 -0.96
N GLN A 47 -8.08 8.96 -1.47
CA GLN A 47 -7.91 8.75 -2.91
C GLN A 47 -9.21 8.24 -3.53
N LYS A 48 -9.69 8.94 -4.57
CA LYS A 48 -10.82 8.48 -5.38
C LYS A 48 -10.30 7.81 -6.65
N TRP A 49 -10.83 6.63 -6.94
CA TRP A 49 -10.53 5.88 -8.16
C TRP A 49 -11.79 5.74 -9.00
N VAL A 50 -11.66 5.92 -10.31
CA VAL A 50 -12.75 5.59 -11.24
C VAL A 50 -12.72 4.08 -11.45
N PHE A 51 -13.55 3.36 -10.70
CA PHE A 51 -13.71 1.92 -10.84
C PHE A 51 -14.72 1.61 -11.94
N ASP A 52 -14.25 1.07 -13.07
CA ASP A 52 -15.10 0.47 -14.09
C ASP A 52 -15.12 -1.06 -13.86
N PRO A 53 -16.25 -1.66 -13.44
CA PRO A 53 -16.33 -3.09 -13.16
C PRO A 53 -16.05 -3.95 -14.41
N ASP A 54 -16.28 -3.40 -15.61
CA ASP A 54 -16.11 -4.10 -16.88
C ASP A 54 -14.72 -3.91 -17.50
N VAL A 55 -13.85 -3.14 -16.85
CA VAL A 55 -12.51 -2.84 -17.38
C VAL A 55 -11.69 -4.09 -17.63
N ALA A 56 -11.85 -5.12 -16.79
CA ALA A 56 -11.19 -6.40 -16.94
C ALA A 56 -11.66 -7.14 -18.21
N LEU A 57 -12.96 -7.12 -18.50
CA LEU A 57 -13.54 -7.73 -19.70
C LEU A 57 -13.06 -7.02 -20.97
N LYS A 58 -12.98 -5.70 -20.94
CA LYS A 58 -12.47 -4.89 -22.06
C LYS A 58 -10.99 -5.19 -22.33
N ARG A 59 -10.15 -5.14 -21.28
CA ARG A 59 -8.70 -5.40 -21.37
C ARG A 59 -8.36 -6.85 -21.72
N ARG A 60 -9.27 -7.81 -21.48
CA ARG A 60 -9.07 -9.20 -21.88
C ARG A 60 -8.83 -9.33 -23.39
N LYS A 61 -9.56 -8.56 -24.21
CA LYS A 61 -9.40 -8.59 -25.67
C LYS A 61 -8.00 -8.13 -26.07
N ASP A 62 -7.56 -7.00 -25.51
CA ASP A 62 -6.22 -6.45 -25.78
C ASP A 62 -5.12 -7.41 -25.31
N PHE A 63 -5.30 -8.02 -24.13
CA PHE A 63 -4.37 -9.01 -23.59
C PHE A 63 -4.25 -10.25 -24.49
N ILE A 64 -5.38 -10.79 -24.98
CA ILE A 64 -5.40 -11.94 -25.90
C ILE A 64 -4.77 -11.58 -27.24
N ALA A 65 -5.03 -10.38 -27.76
CA ALA A 65 -4.45 -9.93 -29.02
C ALA A 65 -2.90 -9.86 -28.96
N VAL A 66 -2.35 -9.49 -27.82
CA VAL A 66 -0.89 -9.37 -27.62
C VAL A 66 -0.25 -10.71 -27.24
N ASN A 67 -0.88 -11.50 -26.35
CA ASN A 67 -0.24 -12.67 -25.72
C ASN A 67 -0.80 -14.02 -26.21
N GLY A 68 -1.89 -14.00 -26.97
CA GLY A 68 -2.64 -15.19 -27.37
C GLY A 68 -3.69 -15.63 -26.35
N ASP A 69 -4.58 -16.51 -26.77
CA ASP A 69 -5.70 -17.06 -26.00
C ASP A 69 -5.25 -17.99 -24.84
N LYS A 70 -4.03 -18.53 -24.93
CA LYS A 70 -3.46 -19.45 -23.93
C LYS A 70 -2.55 -18.77 -22.91
N ALA A 71 -2.39 -17.45 -22.98
CA ALA A 71 -1.50 -16.70 -22.09
C ALA A 71 -1.90 -16.83 -20.61
N GLU A 72 -3.19 -16.95 -20.31
CA GLU A 72 -3.67 -17.22 -18.95
C GLU A 72 -3.11 -18.53 -18.38
N LYS A 73 -3.19 -19.63 -19.15
CA LYS A 73 -2.60 -20.92 -18.77
C LYS A 73 -1.09 -20.88 -18.71
N LEU A 74 -0.45 -20.02 -19.51
CA LEU A 74 0.99 -19.83 -19.45
C LEU A 74 1.40 -19.14 -18.15
N ILE A 75 0.72 -18.08 -17.74
CA ILE A 75 0.95 -17.38 -16.48
C ILE A 75 0.77 -18.32 -15.29
N GLU A 76 -0.29 -19.12 -15.29
CA GLU A 76 -0.52 -20.15 -14.26
C GLU A 76 0.69 -21.10 -14.18
N LYS A 77 1.14 -21.65 -15.31
CA LYS A 77 2.30 -22.55 -15.36
C LYS A 77 3.59 -21.90 -14.88
N LEU A 78 3.80 -20.62 -15.18
CA LEU A 78 4.94 -19.86 -14.66
C LEU A 78 4.88 -19.72 -13.14
N GLY A 79 3.70 -19.46 -12.59
CA GLY A 79 3.48 -19.35 -11.13
C GLY A 79 3.64 -20.67 -10.36
N LEU A 80 3.53 -21.81 -11.05
CA LEU A 80 3.71 -23.12 -10.42
C LEU A 80 5.16 -23.53 -10.22
N GLY A 81 6.17 -22.75 -10.65
CA GLY A 81 7.59 -23.10 -10.49
C GLY A 81 8.09 -24.24 -11.40
N LEU A 82 9.41 -24.45 -11.39
CA LEU A 82 10.14 -25.41 -12.24
C LEU A 82 10.59 -26.69 -11.49
N ASP A 83 10.40 -26.76 -10.18
CA ASP A 83 10.69 -27.94 -9.35
C ASP A 83 9.57 -28.99 -9.41
N ASP A 84 9.88 -30.21 -8.94
CA ASP A 84 8.98 -31.39 -8.97
C ASP A 84 7.70 -31.26 -8.12
N ARG A 85 7.53 -30.14 -7.40
CA ARG A 85 6.36 -29.87 -6.54
C ARG A 85 5.22 -29.13 -7.27
N ARG A 86 5.28 -29.07 -8.60
CA ARG A 86 4.28 -28.39 -9.45
C ARG A 86 2.87 -28.91 -9.19
N GLU A 87 2.71 -30.23 -9.14
CA GLU A 87 1.39 -30.86 -8.95
C GLU A 87 0.78 -30.55 -7.58
N ASP A 88 1.58 -30.57 -6.52
CA ASP A 88 1.12 -30.26 -5.17
C ASP A 88 0.68 -28.80 -5.04
N ARG A 89 1.37 -27.88 -5.73
CA ARG A 89 0.98 -26.46 -5.78
C ARG A 89 -0.29 -26.27 -6.59
N LEU A 90 -0.43 -26.96 -7.71
CA LEU A 90 -1.64 -26.92 -8.53
C LEU A 90 -2.86 -27.46 -7.77
N LYS A 91 -2.71 -28.58 -7.05
CA LYS A 91 -3.78 -29.13 -6.19
C LYS A 91 -4.19 -28.14 -5.11
N ARG A 92 -3.22 -27.54 -4.42
CA ARG A 92 -3.48 -26.49 -3.42
C ARG A 92 -4.16 -25.27 -4.01
N GLN A 93 -3.81 -24.87 -5.22
CA GLN A 93 -4.45 -23.77 -5.92
C GLN A 93 -5.90 -24.10 -6.26
N ARG A 94 -6.16 -25.27 -6.84
CA ARG A 94 -7.53 -25.71 -7.14
C ARG A 94 -8.40 -25.80 -5.89
N ALA A 95 -7.87 -26.32 -4.78
CA ALA A 95 -8.61 -26.39 -3.52
C ALA A 95 -8.92 -25.00 -2.93
N ARG A 96 -8.07 -23.99 -3.19
CA ARG A 96 -8.38 -22.61 -2.82
C ARG A 96 -9.40 -21.95 -3.74
N ASP A 97 -9.38 -22.33 -5.02
CA ASP A 97 -10.24 -21.72 -6.04
C ASP A 97 -11.61 -22.44 -6.13
N GLU A 98 -11.73 -23.62 -5.54
CA GLU A 98 -13.00 -24.32 -5.31
C GLU A 98 -13.90 -23.46 -4.41
N GLY A 99 -15.06 -23.04 -4.92
CA GLY A 99 -15.90 -22.07 -4.21
C GLY A 99 -15.83 -20.63 -4.76
N HIS A 100 -14.83 -20.33 -5.60
CA HIS A 100 -14.50 -18.96 -5.98
C HIS A 100 -14.37 -18.80 -7.50
N VAL A 101 -15.39 -18.23 -8.16
CA VAL A 101 -15.27 -17.82 -9.57
C VAL A 101 -14.87 -16.35 -9.62
N GLY A 102 -13.67 -16.06 -10.15
CA GLY A 102 -13.24 -14.67 -10.41
C GLY A 102 -13.22 -13.77 -9.17
N GLY A 103 -13.02 -14.33 -7.97
CA GLY A 103 -13.01 -13.57 -6.71
C GLY A 103 -14.39 -13.34 -6.07
N LEU A 104 -15.46 -13.93 -6.61
CA LEU A 104 -16.79 -13.92 -5.98
C LEU A 104 -17.03 -15.27 -5.30
N THR A 105 -17.24 -15.25 -3.98
CA THR A 105 -17.79 -16.38 -3.24
C THR A 105 -19.26 -16.50 -3.60
N TRP A 106 -19.68 -17.61 -4.21
CA TRP A 106 -21.12 -17.87 -4.28
C TRP A 106 -21.58 -18.21 -2.86
N LEU A 107 -22.46 -17.38 -2.29
CA LEU A 107 -23.28 -17.85 -1.18
C LEU A 107 -24.21 -18.91 -1.79
N ARG A 108 -24.00 -20.16 -1.42
CA ARG A 108 -24.98 -21.20 -1.67
C ARG A 108 -26.18 -20.83 -0.79
N GLU A 109 -27.25 -20.36 -1.40
CA GLU A 109 -28.54 -20.26 -0.70
C GLU A 109 -29.01 -21.69 -0.50
N ASP A 110 -29.01 -22.12 0.77
CA ASP A 110 -29.48 -23.42 1.23
C ASP A 110 -31.01 -23.47 1.29
#